data_AF-A0AAC9UHP7-F1
#
_entry.id   AF-A0AAC9UHP7-F1
#
_cell.length_a   1.000
_cell.length_b   1.000
_cell.length_c   1.000
_cell.angle_alpha   90.00
_cell.angle_beta   90.00
_cell.angle_gamma   90.00
#
_symmetry.space_group_name_H-M   'P 1'
#
loop_
_entity.id
_entity.type
_entity.pdbx_description
1 polymer ?
#
loop_
_entity_poly.entity_id
_entity_poly.type
_entity_poly.pdbx_seq_one_letter_code
_entity_poly.pdbx_strand_id
1 'polypeptide(L)'
;MKYLFFILLFITANVTAKPETNNSIAFYYSAPMPLAEMTFYSRVVVQPELITKHELNWLKQRNIAVYAYLSVGESFSKSESSLSVNPNWNSHISDLTAAQWQQHIQNSALSLKARGFNGLFLDTLDSYQLLDKKHNKSAQQA
;
A
#
# COMPACT_ATOMS: atom_id res chain seq x y z
N MET A 1 21.11 -41.32 -33.69
CA MET A 1 21.06 -39.85 -33.96
C MET A 1 19.65 -39.25 -34.00
N LYS A 2 18.61 -39.97 -34.46
CA LYS A 2 17.24 -39.43 -34.61
C LYS A 2 16.56 -38.98 -33.30
N TYR A 3 16.86 -39.64 -32.18
CA TYR A 3 16.29 -39.30 -30.86
C TYR A 3 17.01 -38.15 -30.14
N LEU A 4 18.25 -37.82 -30.55
CA LEU A 4 19.01 -36.73 -29.96
C LEU A 4 18.37 -35.36 -30.25
N PHE A 5 17.76 -35.24 -31.43
CA PHE A 5 17.05 -34.03 -31.87
C PHE A 5 15.76 -33.78 -31.07
N PHE A 6 15.05 -34.86 -30.69
CA PHE A 6 13.84 -34.77 -29.86
C PHE A 6 14.14 -34.43 -28.40
N ILE A 7 15.25 -34.91 -27.84
CA ILE A 7 15.70 -34.55 -26.49
C ILE A 7 16.11 -33.06 -26.44
N LEU A 8 16.81 -32.57 -27.48
CA LEU A 8 17.19 -31.16 -27.56
C LEU A 8 15.96 -30.22 -27.64
N LEU A 9 14.92 -30.63 -28.37
CA LEU A 9 13.65 -29.91 -28.49
C LEU A 9 12.90 -29.83 -27.14
N PHE A 10 12.88 -30.92 -26.35
CA PHE A 10 12.25 -30.94 -25.02
C PHE A 10 12.96 -30.07 -23.98
N ILE A 11 14.29 -29.93 -24.07
CA ILE A 11 15.07 -29.07 -23.16
C ILE A 11 14.79 -27.59 -23.47
N THR A 12 14.63 -27.21 -24.74
CA THR A 12 14.40 -25.80 -25.13
C THR A 12 13.02 -25.26 -24.72
N ALA A 13 12.00 -26.13 -24.59
CA ALA A 13 10.64 -25.72 -24.24
C ALA A 13 10.50 -25.28 -22.76
N ASN A 14 11.35 -25.76 -21.85
CA ASN A 14 11.29 -25.38 -20.43
C ASN A 14 12.10 -24.11 -20.11
N VAL A 15 13.02 -23.69 -20.99
CA VAL A 15 13.90 -22.54 -20.77
C VAL A 15 13.21 -21.20 -21.04
N THR A 16 12.04 -21.20 -21.71
CA THR A 16 11.26 -20.01 -22.04
C THR A 16 10.05 -19.78 -21.14
N ALA A 17 9.79 -20.65 -20.16
CA ALA A 17 8.85 -20.36 -19.10
C ALA A 17 9.44 -19.25 -18.21
N LYS A 18 9.05 -17.99 -18.45
CA LYS A 18 9.25 -16.93 -17.46
C LYS A 18 8.57 -17.43 -16.18
N PRO A 19 9.25 -17.46 -15.02
CA PRO A 19 8.55 -17.73 -13.77
C PRO A 19 7.39 -16.73 -13.71
N GLU A 20 6.17 -17.22 -13.51
CA GLU A 20 5.05 -16.32 -13.23
C GLU A 20 5.53 -15.37 -12.14
N THR A 21 5.54 -14.08 -12.45
CA THR A 21 5.83 -13.06 -11.44
C THR A 21 4.74 -13.23 -10.40
N ASN A 22 5.06 -13.91 -9.30
CA ASN A 22 4.12 -14.12 -8.22
C ASN A 22 3.72 -12.73 -7.74
N ASN A 23 2.54 -12.26 -8.13
CA ASN A 23 2.04 -10.93 -7.84
C ASN A 23 1.11 -10.97 -6.61
N SER A 24 1.26 -11.96 -5.74
CA SER A 24 0.51 -12.05 -4.50
C SER A 24 0.80 -10.85 -3.59
N ILE A 25 -0.21 -10.45 -2.84
CA ILE A 25 -0.13 -9.32 -1.90
C ILE A 25 -0.86 -9.69 -0.61
N ALA A 26 -0.25 -9.35 0.53
CA ALA A 26 -0.88 -9.44 1.85
C ALA A 26 -1.15 -8.04 2.41
N PHE A 27 -2.16 -7.94 3.27
CA PHE A 27 -2.48 -6.75 4.05
C PHE A 27 -2.39 -7.10 5.52
N TYR A 28 -1.58 -6.37 6.28
CA TYR A 28 -1.39 -6.64 7.71
C TYR A 28 -1.16 -5.35 8.50
N TYR A 29 -2.17 -4.94 9.27
CA TYR A 29 -2.18 -3.68 10.03
C TYR A 29 -2.05 -3.90 11.54
N SER A 30 -1.35 -4.96 11.95
CA SER A 30 -1.14 -5.28 13.37
C SER A 30 0.35 -5.50 13.68
N ALA A 31 0.66 -5.79 14.93
CA ALA A 31 1.98 -6.15 15.41
C ALA A 31 1.89 -7.34 16.40
N PRO A 32 2.90 -8.21 16.47
CA PRO A 32 4.16 -8.20 15.69
C PRO A 32 3.94 -8.65 14.23
N MET A 33 4.92 -8.39 13.35
CA MET A 33 4.86 -8.82 11.95
C MET A 33 5.08 -10.34 11.83
N PRO A 34 4.15 -11.11 11.22
CA PRO A 34 4.30 -12.55 11.00
C PRO A 34 5.26 -12.83 9.83
N LEU A 35 6.57 -12.66 10.08
CA LEU A 35 7.60 -12.65 9.04
C LEU A 35 7.66 -13.95 8.22
N ALA A 36 7.43 -15.11 8.84
CA ALA A 36 7.46 -16.39 8.15
C ALA A 36 6.29 -16.50 7.14
N GLU A 37 5.10 -16.12 7.55
CA GLU A 37 3.88 -16.13 6.74
C GLU A 37 3.95 -15.11 5.60
N MET A 38 4.59 -13.96 5.83
CA MET A 38 4.78 -12.95 4.78
C MET A 38 5.63 -13.46 3.61
N THR A 39 6.42 -14.54 3.79
CA THR A 39 7.20 -15.13 2.69
C THR A 39 6.36 -15.78 1.60
N PHE A 40 5.07 -16.02 1.83
CA PHE A 40 4.14 -16.50 0.80
C PHE A 40 3.75 -15.41 -0.20
N TYR A 41 4.09 -14.15 0.09
CA TYR A 41 3.68 -12.99 -0.68
C TYR A 41 4.88 -12.26 -1.27
N SER A 42 4.75 -11.76 -2.51
CA SER A 42 5.77 -10.88 -3.09
C SER A 42 5.64 -9.43 -2.62
N ARG A 43 4.47 -9.06 -2.10
CA ARG A 43 4.15 -7.71 -1.63
C ARG A 43 3.38 -7.76 -0.32
N VAL A 44 3.64 -6.78 0.55
CA VAL A 44 2.89 -6.62 1.80
C VAL A 44 2.54 -5.16 2.02
N VAL A 45 1.28 -4.88 2.34
CA VAL A 45 0.82 -3.57 2.81
C VAL A 45 0.74 -3.59 4.33
N VAL A 46 1.32 -2.59 4.99
CA VAL A 46 1.42 -2.54 6.45
C VAL A 46 0.99 -1.20 7.03
N GLN A 47 0.58 -1.20 8.30
CA GLN A 47 0.43 0.03 9.08
C GLN A 47 1.83 0.51 9.45
N PRO A 48 2.28 1.67 8.93
CA PRO A 48 3.68 2.07 9.06
C PRO A 48 4.12 2.30 10.51
N GLU A 49 3.23 2.68 11.43
CA GLU A 49 3.54 2.88 12.85
C GLU A 49 3.78 1.56 13.60
N LEU A 50 3.31 0.43 13.07
CA LEU A 50 3.33 -0.87 13.75
C LEU A 50 4.45 -1.79 13.27
N ILE A 51 5.14 -1.45 12.19
CA ILE A 51 6.29 -2.21 11.68
C ILE A 51 7.61 -1.62 12.17
N THR A 52 8.46 -2.46 12.75
CA THR A 52 9.81 -2.05 13.19
C THR A 52 10.76 -1.92 11.99
N LYS A 53 11.86 -1.16 12.19
CA LYS A 53 12.94 -1.07 11.19
C LYS A 53 13.57 -2.44 10.90
N HIS A 54 13.63 -3.33 11.90
CA HIS A 54 14.16 -4.68 11.73
C HIS A 54 13.26 -5.52 10.82
N GLU A 55 11.95 -5.57 11.09
CA GLU A 55 10.98 -6.31 10.27
C GLU A 55 10.93 -5.78 8.82
N LEU A 56 10.89 -4.45 8.65
CA LEU A 56 10.91 -3.83 7.32
C LEU A 56 12.17 -4.25 6.53
N ASN A 57 13.34 -4.19 7.15
CA ASN A 57 14.58 -4.61 6.51
C ASN A 57 14.62 -6.11 6.22
N TRP A 58 14.07 -6.94 7.12
CA TRP A 58 14.02 -8.39 6.97
C TRP A 58 13.20 -8.81 5.74
N LEU A 59 12.05 -8.16 5.51
CA LEU A 59 11.19 -8.38 4.34
C LEU A 59 11.90 -7.95 3.05
N LYS A 60 12.52 -6.75 3.05
CA LYS A 60 13.24 -6.22 1.90
C LYS A 60 14.43 -7.08 1.49
N GLN A 61 15.19 -7.61 2.45
CA GLN A 61 16.32 -8.53 2.18
C GLN A 61 15.87 -9.82 1.47
N ARG A 62 14.58 -10.16 1.53
CA ARG A 62 13.96 -11.31 0.86
C ARG A 62 13.22 -10.93 -0.42
N ASN A 63 13.46 -9.73 -0.93
CA ASN A 63 12.81 -9.19 -2.14
C ASN A 63 11.28 -9.11 -2.03
N ILE A 64 10.74 -8.98 -0.81
CA ILE A 64 9.33 -8.71 -0.58
C ILE A 64 9.15 -7.19 -0.57
N ALA A 65 8.34 -6.66 -1.49
CA ALA A 65 8.09 -5.22 -1.56
C ALA A 65 7.07 -4.80 -0.48
N VAL A 66 7.45 -3.83 0.34
CA VAL A 66 6.61 -3.37 1.47
C VAL A 66 6.01 -1.99 1.15
N TYR A 67 4.69 -1.90 1.20
CA TYR A 67 3.90 -0.70 0.98
C TYR A 67 3.37 -0.17 2.31
N ALA A 68 3.49 1.12 2.55
CA ALA A 68 2.89 1.75 3.73
C ALA A 68 1.45 2.17 3.43
N TYR A 69 0.52 1.81 4.31
CA TYR A 69 -0.83 2.37 4.32
C TYR A 69 -0.79 3.89 4.56
N LEU A 70 -1.54 4.64 3.78
CA LEU A 70 -1.75 6.08 3.95
C LEU A 70 -3.20 6.44 3.61
N SER A 71 -3.96 6.86 4.63
CA SER A 71 -5.30 7.42 4.44
C SER A 71 -5.19 8.83 3.84
N VAL A 72 -5.78 9.05 2.66
CA VAL A 72 -5.70 10.33 1.95
C VAL A 72 -6.91 11.21 2.24
N GLY A 73 -8.10 10.61 2.34
CA GLY A 73 -9.36 11.32 2.58
C GLY A 73 -9.75 11.47 4.04
N GLU A 74 -9.11 10.74 4.96
CA GLU A 74 -9.52 10.73 6.37
C GLU A 74 -8.35 10.76 7.36
N SER A 75 -8.64 11.22 8.59
CA SER A 75 -7.74 11.22 9.75
C SER A 75 -8.48 10.83 11.03
N PHE A 76 -7.84 10.08 11.93
CA PHE A 76 -8.37 9.84 13.28
C PHE A 76 -8.23 11.06 14.21
N SER A 77 -7.42 12.04 13.83
CA SER A 77 -7.27 13.30 14.57
C SER A 77 -8.05 14.42 13.89
N LYS A 78 -8.94 15.06 14.64
CA LYS A 78 -9.64 16.26 14.20
C LYS A 78 -8.64 17.39 13.92
N SER A 79 -8.85 18.12 12.85
CA SER A 79 -8.09 19.31 12.49
C SER A 79 -9.00 20.40 11.92
N GLU A 80 -8.43 21.56 11.62
CA GLU A 80 -9.10 22.64 10.89
C GLU A 80 -9.54 22.23 9.47
N SER A 81 -8.96 21.16 8.90
CA SER A 81 -9.38 20.63 7.59
C SER A 81 -10.47 19.55 7.71
N SER A 82 -10.99 19.25 8.90
CA SER A 82 -12.01 18.21 9.06
C SER A 82 -13.40 18.74 8.66
N LEU A 83 -13.98 18.18 7.60
CA LEU A 83 -15.29 18.55 7.06
C LEU A 83 -16.45 17.83 7.77
N SER A 84 -16.27 16.54 8.03
CA SER A 84 -17.31 15.68 8.62
C SER A 84 -16.70 14.48 9.34
N VAL A 85 -17.53 13.66 9.98
CA VAL A 85 -17.13 12.40 10.62
C VAL A 85 -17.66 11.23 9.79
N ASN A 86 -16.81 10.25 9.52
CA ASN A 86 -17.23 8.94 9.02
C ASN A 86 -17.64 8.07 10.22
N PRO A 87 -18.94 7.77 10.40
CA PRO A 87 -19.42 7.07 11.59
C PRO A 87 -18.98 5.60 11.65
N ASN A 88 -18.60 4.99 10.52
CA ASN A 88 -18.19 3.58 10.48
C ASN A 88 -16.82 3.35 11.15
N TRP A 89 -15.94 4.35 11.07
CA TRP A 89 -14.58 4.28 11.59
C TRP A 89 -14.31 5.30 12.70
N ASN A 90 -15.25 6.20 12.98
CA ASN A 90 -15.07 7.33 13.89
C ASN A 90 -13.84 8.18 13.52
N SER A 91 -13.61 8.33 12.22
CA SER A 91 -12.56 9.15 11.61
C SER A 91 -13.16 10.45 11.08
N HIS A 92 -12.30 11.43 10.80
CA HIS A 92 -12.66 12.72 10.24
C HIS A 92 -12.36 12.74 8.74
N ILE A 93 -13.35 13.06 7.92
CA ILE A 93 -13.20 13.29 6.49
C ILE A 93 -12.54 14.66 6.30
N SER A 94 -11.41 14.67 5.61
CA SER A 94 -10.58 15.85 5.40
C SER A 94 -10.97 16.62 4.14
N ASP A 95 -10.78 17.93 4.16
CA ASP A 95 -10.86 18.81 3.01
C ASP A 95 -9.61 18.65 2.14
N LEU A 96 -9.77 17.99 0.99
CA LEU A 96 -8.70 17.77 0.01
C LEU A 96 -8.30 19.04 -0.73
N THR A 97 -9.09 20.11 -0.66
CA THR A 97 -8.73 21.42 -1.22
C THR A 97 -7.91 22.27 -0.24
N ALA A 98 -7.85 21.88 1.03
CA ALA A 98 -7.09 22.60 2.05
C ALA A 98 -5.58 22.39 1.86
N ALA A 99 -4.84 23.48 1.64
CA ALA A 99 -3.38 23.43 1.43
C ALA A 99 -2.63 22.74 2.58
N GLN A 100 -3.07 22.94 3.83
CA GLN A 100 -2.48 22.29 5.00
C GLN A 100 -2.64 20.77 4.99
N TRP A 101 -3.78 20.25 4.51
CA TRP A 101 -4.02 18.82 4.38
C TRP A 101 -3.19 18.21 3.26
N GLN A 102 -3.14 18.88 2.10
CA GLN A 102 -2.27 18.47 0.99
C GLN A 102 -0.80 18.41 1.40
N GLN A 103 -0.32 19.42 2.15
CA GLN A 103 1.03 19.45 2.68
C GLN A 103 1.27 18.31 3.70
N HIS A 104 0.30 18.01 4.55
CA HIS A 104 0.38 16.88 5.47
C HIS A 104 0.56 15.55 4.72
N ILE A 105 -0.27 15.26 3.71
CA ILE A 105 -0.16 14.04 2.90
C ILE A 105 1.18 13.96 2.17
N GLN A 106 1.66 15.06 1.56
CA GLN A 106 2.96 15.11 0.89
C GLN A 106 4.11 14.83 1.86
N ASN A 107 4.11 15.46 3.03
CA ASN A 107 5.13 15.24 4.06
C ASN A 107 5.12 13.80 4.58
N SER A 108 3.93 13.23 4.79
CA SER A 108 3.76 11.83 5.18
C SER A 108 4.33 10.88 4.11
N ALA A 109 4.01 11.11 2.83
CA ALA A 109 4.56 10.34 1.71
C ALA A 109 6.10 10.42 1.63
N LEU A 110 6.67 11.63 1.76
CA LEU A 110 8.13 11.83 1.76
C LEU A 110 8.80 11.14 2.95
N SER A 111 8.20 11.22 4.14
CA SER A 111 8.67 10.54 5.35
C SER A 111 8.67 9.02 5.18
N LEU A 112 7.58 8.44 4.66
CA LEU A 112 7.48 7.01 4.40
C LEU A 112 8.50 6.55 3.33
N LYS A 113 8.69 7.33 2.26
CA LYS A 113 9.76 7.08 1.29
C LYS A 113 11.14 7.07 1.95
N ALA A 114 11.44 8.07 2.80
CA ALA A 114 12.71 8.16 3.52
C ALA A 114 12.92 6.99 4.51
N ARG A 115 11.85 6.47 5.11
CA ARG A 115 11.86 5.26 5.94
C ARG A 115 12.16 3.98 5.17
N GLY A 116 12.10 4.01 3.83
CA GLY A 116 12.53 2.93 2.96
C GLY A 116 11.43 1.98 2.50
N PHE A 117 10.15 2.38 2.60
CA PHE A 117 9.05 1.65 1.95
C PHE A 117 9.20 1.66 0.42
N ASN A 118 8.73 0.59 -0.23
CA ASN A 118 8.77 0.46 -1.69
C ASN A 118 7.66 1.27 -2.39
N GLY A 119 6.60 1.60 -1.66
CA GLY A 119 5.49 2.39 -2.17
C GLY A 119 4.46 2.69 -1.09
N LEU A 120 3.34 3.25 -1.53
CA LEU A 120 2.19 3.59 -0.69
C LEU A 120 0.96 2.80 -1.13
N PHE A 121 0.11 2.46 -0.18
CA PHE A 121 -1.27 2.05 -0.43
C PHE A 121 -2.16 3.20 0.03
N LEU A 122 -2.78 3.88 -0.93
CA LEU A 122 -3.60 5.07 -0.68
C LEU A 122 -5.04 4.64 -0.42
N ASP A 123 -5.54 4.90 0.78
CA ASP A 123 -6.91 4.58 1.18
C ASP A 123 -7.78 5.84 1.27
N THR A 124 -9.08 5.64 1.51
CA THR A 124 -10.11 6.66 1.77
C THR A 124 -10.30 7.65 0.61
N LEU A 125 -10.00 7.19 -0.60
CA LEU A 125 -10.10 7.98 -1.84
C LEU A 125 -11.55 8.36 -2.20
N ASP A 126 -12.54 7.65 -1.63
CA ASP A 126 -13.97 7.84 -1.85
C ASP A 126 -14.68 8.48 -0.66
N SER A 127 -13.99 8.83 0.43
CA SER A 127 -14.61 9.38 1.64
C SER A 127 -15.38 10.68 1.40
N TYR A 128 -15.04 11.43 0.35
CA TYR A 128 -15.82 12.60 -0.09
C TYR A 128 -17.27 12.25 -0.46
N GLN A 129 -17.56 11.00 -0.81
CA GLN A 129 -18.91 10.52 -1.10
C GLN A 129 -19.82 10.54 0.13
N LEU A 130 -19.24 10.49 1.34
CA LEU A 130 -19.97 10.57 2.60
C LEU A 130 -20.31 12.01 3.01
N LEU A 131 -19.76 13.03 2.33
CA LEU A 131 -20.08 14.43 2.61
C LEU A 131 -21.55 14.74 2.30
N ASP A 132 -22.11 15.71 3.02
CA ASP A 132 -23.46 16.20 2.76
C ASP A 132 -23.51 17.06 1.48
N LYS A 133 -24.72 17.49 1.08
CA LYS A 133 -24.93 18.31 -0.13
C LYS A 133 -24.36 19.74 -0.03
N LYS A 134 -23.92 20.18 1.15
CA LYS A 134 -23.36 21.52 1.35
C LYS A 134 -21.92 21.61 0.85
N HIS A 135 -21.25 20.46 0.73
CA HIS A 135 -19.88 20.37 0.24
C HIS A 135 -19.85 20.09 -1.28
N ASN A 136 -18.91 20.72 -1.97
CA ASN A 136 -18.65 20.42 -3.38
C ASN A 136 -17.87 19.11 -3.50
N LYS A 137 -18.58 17.98 -3.63
CA LYS A 137 -17.98 16.65 -3.74
C LYS A 137 -16.97 16.50 -4.88
N SER A 138 -17.23 17.10 -6.04
CA SER A 138 -16.29 17.01 -7.18
C SER A 138 -14.96 17.71 -6.91
N ALA A 139 -14.95 18.76 -6.08
CA ALA A 139 -13.72 19.41 -5.67
C ALA A 139 -12.91 18.59 -4.65
N GLN A 140 -13.54 17.59 -4.04
CA GLN A 140 -12.99 16.74 -2.98
C GLN A 140 -12.59 15.34 -3.49
N GLN A 141 -12.58 15.14 -4.81
CA GLN A 141 -12.12 13.88 -5.39
C GLN A 141 -10.59 13.80 -5.32
N ALA A 142 -10.07 12.68 -4.78
CA ALA A 142 -8.65 12.39 -4.67
C ALA A 142 -8.01 11.94 -6.00
#